data_AF-A0A9E5MRI3-F1
#
_entry.id   AF-A0A9E5MRI3-F1
#
_cell.length_a   1.000
_cell.length_b   1.000
_cell.length_c   1.000
_cell.angle_alpha   90.00
_cell.angle_beta   90.00
_cell.angle_gamma   90.00
#
_symmetry.space_group_name_H-M   'P 1'
#
loop_
_entity.id
_entity.type
_entity.pdbx_description
1 polymer ?
#
loop_
_entity_poly.entity_id
_entity_poly.type
_entity_poly.pdbx_seq_one_letter_code
_entity_poly.pdbx_strand_id
1 'polypeptide(L)' 'MSDATVQDWTESQVLLKYDESRDVKYRVYRDRGSLFQEIREVDDTPIHTLEIPEGMKLDRNSYEVLLRYVLLDVVAA' A
#
# COMPACT_ATOMS: atom_id res chain seq x y z
N MET A 1 21.72 8.18 -3.41
CA MET A 1 21.12 8.07 -2.07
C MET A 1 20.13 6.94 -2.19
N SER A 2 20.38 5.84 -1.47
CA SER A 2 19.79 4.54 -1.79
C SER A 2 18.35 4.47 -1.29
N ASP A 3 17.38 4.57 -2.20
CA ASP A 3 16.01 4.12 -1.92
C ASP A 3 16.10 2.64 -1.53
N ALA A 4 15.96 2.37 -0.24
CA ALA A 4 15.95 1.00 0.23
C ALA A 4 14.53 0.47 0.04
N THR A 5 14.33 -0.30 -1.03
CA THR A 5 13.10 -1.06 -1.24
C THR A 5 12.96 -2.03 -0.06
N VAL A 6 11.94 -1.83 0.76
CA VAL A 6 11.62 -2.71 1.91
C VAL A 6 10.78 -3.88 1.43
N GLN A 7 9.84 -3.60 0.55
CA GLN A 7 9.01 -4.58 -0.14
C GLN A 7 8.85 -4.15 -1.59
N ASP A 8 9.24 -5.04 -2.49
CA ASP A 8 9.01 -4.85 -3.92
C ASP A 8 7.53 -5.04 -4.26
N TRP A 9 7.13 -4.71 -5.47
CA TRP A 9 5.75 -4.80 -5.94
C TRP A 9 5.14 -6.16 -5.60
N THR A 10 4.07 -6.11 -4.82
CA THR A 10 3.31 -7.26 -4.38
C THR A 10 1.87 -7.06 -4.82
N GLU A 11 1.39 -7.99 -5.62
CA GLU A 11 -0.02 -8.05 -6.01
C GLU A 11 -0.83 -8.57 -4.81
N SER A 12 -1.99 -7.94 -4.58
CA SER A 12 -2.89 -8.29 -3.50
C SER A 12 -4.32 -8.03 -3.93
N GLN A 13 -5.21 -8.94 -3.56
CA GLN A 13 -6.64 -8.79 -3.77
C GLN A 13 -7.29 -8.27 -2.49
N VAL A 14 -7.88 -7.09 -2.57
CA VAL A 14 -8.46 -6.42 -1.41
C VAL A 14 -9.97 -6.46 -1.49
N LEU A 15 -10.58 -7.10 -0.50
CA LEU A 15 -12.04 -7.12 -0.32
C LEU A 15 -12.52 -5.79 0.25
N LEU A 16 -13.30 -5.06 -0.56
CA LEU A 16 -14.00 -3.82 -0.24
C LEU A 16 -15.36 -4.14 0.41
N LYS A 17 -16.32 -3.20 0.31
CA LYS A 17 -17.70 -3.39 0.81
C LYS A 17 -18.53 -4.17 -0.22
N TYR A 18 -19.55 -4.89 0.25
CA TYR A 18 -20.57 -5.56 -0.59
C TYR A 18 -20.03 -6.61 -1.59
N ASP A 19 -19.07 -7.45 -1.17
CA ASP A 19 -18.44 -8.50 -2.00
C ASP A 19 -17.65 -7.99 -3.22
N GLU A 20 -17.40 -6.69 -3.32
CA GLU A 20 -16.48 -6.17 -4.33
C GLU A 20 -15.02 -6.41 -3.90
N SER A 21 -14.24 -7.06 -4.77
CA SER A 21 -12.80 -7.22 -4.63
C SER A 21 -12.08 -6.36 -5.66
N ARG A 22 -10.97 -5.74 -5.27
CA ARG A 22 -10.09 -5.01 -6.19
C ARG A 22 -8.71 -5.63 -6.18
N ASP A 23 -8.21 -5.94 -7.37
CA ASP A 23 -6.84 -6.41 -7.56
C ASP A 23 -5.93 -5.20 -7.69
N VAL A 24 -4.97 -5.10 -6.79
CA VAL A 24 -4.03 -3.97 -6.73
C VAL A 24 -2.62 -4.51 -6.58
N LYS A 25 -1.63 -3.65 -6.82
CA LYS A 25 -0.26 -3.91 -6.43
C LYS A 25 0.25 -2.78 -5.56
N TYR A 26 1.07 -3.14 -4.59
CA TYR A 26 1.69 -2.16 -3.71
C TYR A 26 3.17 -2.47 -3.50
N ARG A 27 3.94 -1.42 -3.22
CA ARG A 27 5.34 -1.53 -2.80
C ARG A 27 5.56 -0.69 -1.54
N VAL A 28 6.57 -1.06 -0.77
CA VAL A 28 7.01 -0.28 0.39
C VAL A 28 8.47 0.09 0.19
N TYR A 29 8.76 1.37 0.18
CA TYR A 29 10.12 1.88 0.02
C TYR A 29 10.43 2.92 1.09
N ARG A 30 11.73 3.07 1.36
CA ARG A 30 12.21 4.12 2.24
C ARG A 30 12.79 5.24 1.39
N ASP A 31 12.27 6.45 1.55
CA ASP A 31 12.83 7.68 0.99
C ASP A 31 13.19 8.64 2.12
N ARG A 32 14.41 9.17 2.10
CA ARG A 32 14.95 10.15 3.07
C ARG A 32 14.76 9.82 4.57
N GLY A 33 14.58 8.54 4.90
CA GLY A 33 14.37 8.07 6.27
C GLY A 33 12.90 7.76 6.63
N SER A 34 11.96 8.27 5.84
CA SER A 34 10.53 7.95 5.95
C SER A 34 10.18 6.70 5.13
N LEU A 35 9.19 5.95 5.59
CA LEU A 35 8.64 4.82 4.86
C LEU A 35 7.41 5.26 4.08
N PHE A 36 7.29 4.79 2.86
CA PHE A 36 6.14 5.05 2.01
C PHE A 36 5.59 3.72 1.50
N GLN A 37 4.26 3.60 1.52
CA GLN A 37 3.55 2.55 0.82
C GLN A 37 2.85 3.18 -0.37
N GLU A 38 3.24 2.75 -1.56
CA GLU A 38 2.65 3.16 -2.81
C GLU A 38 1.74 2.05 -3.32
N ILE A 39 0.55 2.46 -3.74
CA ILE A 39 -0.56 1.59 -4.13
C ILE A 39 -0.96 1.97 -5.56
N ARG A 40 -1.02 0.97 -6.42
CA ARG A 40 -1.38 1.08 -7.82
C ARG A 40 -2.36 -0.01 -8.21
N GLU A 41 -3.06 0.23 -9.30
CA GLU A 41 -3.76 -0.81 -10.03
C GLU A 41 -2.76 -1.81 -10.65
N VAL A 42 -3.26 -2.99 -11.02
CA VAL A 42 -2.49 -3.97 -11.78
C VAL A 42 -1.93 -3.39 -13.09
N ASP A 43 -2.65 -2.45 -13.71
CA ASP A 43 -2.27 -1.74 -14.95
C ASP A 43 -1.30 -0.56 -14.75
N ASP A 44 -0.70 -0.44 -13.55
CA ASP A 44 0.19 0.64 -13.13
C ASP A 44 -0.46 2.01 -12.91
N THR A 45 -1.78 2.13 -13.00
CA THR A 45 -2.46 3.38 -12.64
C THR A 45 -2.24 3.69 -11.15
N PRO A 46 -1.70 4.88 -10.79
CA PRO A 46 -1.50 5.24 -9.39
C PRO A 46 -2.85 5.43 -8.69
N ILE A 47 -3.01 4.77 -7.54
CA ILE A 47 -4.20 4.91 -6.69
C ILE A 47 -3.89 5.87 -5.55
N HIS A 48 -2.88 5.55 -4.75
CA HIS A 48 -2.53 6.34 -3.57
C HIS A 48 -1.10 6.05 -3.10
N THR A 49 -0.48 7.03 -2.43
CA THR A 49 0.80 6.84 -1.73
C THR A 49 0.66 7.39 -0.32
N LEU A 50 0.85 6.54 0.69
CA LEU A 50 0.88 6.98 2.09
C LEU A 50 2.29 6.99 2.65
N GLU A 51 2.55 7.96 3.53
CA GLU A 51 3.69 7.91 4.44
C GLU A 51 3.32 7.04 5.65
N ILE A 52 4.16 6.05 5.95
CA ILE A 52 4.00 5.17 7.09
C ILE A 52 4.73 5.80 8.28
N PRO A 53 4.02 6.15 9.37
CA PRO A 53 4.63 6.73 10.56
C PRO A 53 5.69 5.80 11.16
N GLU A 54 6.72 6.36 11.80
CA GLU A 54 7.81 5.53 12.37
C GLU A 54 7.35 4.53 13.43
N GLY A 55 6.30 4.85 14.18
CA GLY A 55 5.68 3.94 15.16
C GLY A 55 4.92 2.77 14.52
N MET A 56 4.71 2.81 13.20
CA MET A 56 4.10 1.79 12.35
C MET A 56 5.14 1.16 11.40
N LYS A 57 6.41 1.06 11.80
CA LYS A 57 7.38 0.17 11.14
C LYS A 57 6.95 -1.28 11.34
N LEU A 58 5.99 -1.72 10.53
CA LEU A 58 5.27 -2.95 10.75
C LEU A 58 5.90 -4.14 10.03
N ASP A 59 5.45 -5.33 10.39
CA ASP A 59 5.66 -6.56 9.65
C ASP A 59 4.85 -6.57 8.34
N ARG A 60 5.19 -7.51 7.45
CA ARG A 60 4.59 -7.61 6.11
C ARG A 60 3.06 -7.67 6.13
N ASN A 61 2.50 -8.39 7.11
CA ASN A 61 1.06 -8.56 7.27
C ASN A 61 0.35 -7.23 7.53
N SER A 62 1.00 -6.32 8.25
CA SER A 62 0.38 -5.04 8.55
C SER A 62 0.33 -4.09 7.36
N TYR A 63 1.19 -4.26 6.35
CA TYR A 63 1.08 -3.51 5.09
C TYR A 63 -0.18 -3.88 4.32
N GLU A 64 -0.62 -5.14 4.38
CA GLU A 64 -1.90 -5.57 3.79
C GLU A 64 -3.10 -5.00 4.56
N VAL A 65 -2.98 -4.93 5.89
CA VAL A 65 -4.02 -4.31 6.73
C VAL A 65 -4.14 -2.82 6.40
N LEU A 66 -3.03 -2.09 6.32
CA LEU A 66 -3.01 -0.67 5.93
C LEU A 66 -3.57 -0.47 4.52
N LEU A 67 -3.14 -1.29 3.56
CA LEU A 67 -3.66 -1.29 2.19
C LEU A 67 -5.18 -1.39 2.18
N ARG A 68 -5.75 -2.33 2.94
CA ARG A 68 -7.20 -2.51 3.02
C ARG A 68 -7.89 -1.29 3.61
N TYR A 69 -7.38 -0.72 4.71
CA TYR A 69 -7.95 0.48 5.31
C TYR A 69 -7.92 1.69 4.37
N VAL A 70 -6.80 1.91 3.67
CA VAL A 70 -6.64 3.01 2.73
C VAL A 70 -7.57 2.85 1.54
N LEU A 71 -7.66 1.66 0.94
CA LEU A 71 -8.57 1.44 -0.18
C LEU A 71 -10.03 1.55 0.24
N LEU A 72 -10.40 1.13 1.45
CA LEU A 72 -11.74 1.33 1.98
C LEU A 72 -12.10 2.81 2.17
N ASP A 73 -11.14 3.66 2.49
CA ASP A 73 -11.35 5.10 2.70
C ASP A 73 -11.30 5.89 1.38
N VAL A 74 -10.29 5.65 0.55
CA VAL A 74 -10.04 6.35 -0.72
C VAL A 74 -11.06 5.99 -1.80
N VAL A 75 -11.50 4.72 -1.88
CA VAL A 75 -12.44 4.26 -2.93
C VAL A 75 -13.89 4.48 -2.53
N ALA A 76 -14.19 4.66 -1.23
CA ALA A 76 -15.55 4.91 -0.77
C ALA A 76 -16.01 6.38 -0.92
N ALA A 77 -15.14 7.27 -1.44
CA ALA A 77 -15.42 8.68 -1.69
C ALA A 77 -15.69 8.94 -3.19
#